data_AF-A0A2V9GT75-F1
#
_entry.id   AF-A0A2V9GT75-F1
#
_cell.length_a   1.000
_cell.length_b   1.000
_cell.length_c   1.000
_cell.angle_alpha   90.00
_cell.angle_beta   90.00
_cell.angle_gamma   90.00
#
_symmetry.space_group_name_H-M   'P 1'
#
loop_
_entity.id
_entity.type
_entity.pdbx_description
1 polymer ?
#
loop_
_entity_poly.entity_id
_entity_poly.type
_entity_poly.pdbx_seq_one_letter_code
_entity_poly.pdbx_strand_id
1 'polypeptide(L)'
;MDPNALGSNEAILIGVVRAIAVDGNGQPITFSQTSLNGSYVFSLVGITSNGHASAAVGKFSSQSIFGQTSGSVTGLFDSNDGGSVPSNLPTPFGAPTGPANFSIKSLGRGTLSIFITNSAGISVTYSFIFYLGSPSFGFILEQPANDGSKRGRSGPFVQQIAVPPFAVSGINGTLMGGTAVATAASMNGLVVLGLNGGSDNFGIFNGAEDLESPGTVPTSGTFTVTDQNDGRGTVTAPDALLGSKTLAFYVVSSSEVVALGIDSTNSLPLVVTLDE
;
A
#
# COMPACT_ATOMS: atom_id res chain seq x y z
N MET A 1 4.80 37.26 -21.87
CA MET A 1 3.36 36.94 -21.72
C MET A 1 3.16 36.70 -20.23
N ASP A 2 2.35 37.55 -19.58
CA ASP A 2 2.15 37.52 -18.12
C ASP A 2 1.35 36.25 -17.73
N PRO A 3 1.90 35.34 -16.91
CA PRO A 3 1.21 34.11 -16.51
C PRO A 3 -0.05 34.36 -15.65
N ASN A 4 -0.31 35.60 -15.23
CA ASN A 4 -1.51 35.96 -14.44
C ASN A 4 -2.73 36.35 -15.29
N ALA A 5 -2.64 36.29 -16.63
CA ALA A 5 -3.70 36.74 -17.54
C ALA A 5 -4.65 35.63 -18.03
N LEU A 6 -4.69 34.45 -17.39
CA LEU A 6 -5.66 33.39 -17.72
C LEU A 6 -6.90 33.51 -16.84
N GLY A 7 -7.93 34.18 -17.37
CA GLY A 7 -9.25 34.38 -16.75
C GLY A 7 -10.14 33.12 -16.67
N SER A 8 -9.54 31.93 -16.66
CA SER A 8 -10.24 30.66 -16.47
C SER A 8 -9.31 29.73 -15.69
N ASN A 9 -9.60 29.53 -14.41
CA ASN A 9 -8.99 28.48 -13.59
C ASN A 9 -9.47 27.10 -14.08
N GLU A 10 -9.02 26.70 -15.26
CA GLU A 10 -9.18 25.32 -15.72
C GLU A 10 -8.08 24.50 -15.07
N ALA A 11 -8.43 23.76 -14.02
CA ALA A 11 -7.58 22.74 -13.46
C ALA A 11 -7.68 21.49 -14.34
N ILE A 12 -6.58 21.10 -14.99
CA ILE A 12 -6.48 19.78 -15.61
C ILE A 12 -6.35 18.77 -14.46
N LEU A 13 -7.38 17.96 -14.27
CA LEU A 13 -7.28 16.78 -13.41
C LEU A 13 -6.44 15.74 -14.15
N ILE A 14 -5.14 15.70 -13.88
CA ILE A 14 -4.29 14.59 -14.29
C ILE A 14 -4.44 13.51 -13.22
N GLY A 15 -5.30 12.53 -13.47
CA GLY A 15 -5.56 11.44 -12.54
C GLY A 15 -6.38 10.33 -13.17
N VAL A 16 -6.32 9.13 -12.58
CA VAL A 16 -7.16 8.01 -13.00
C VAL A 16 -8.59 8.25 -12.47
N VAL A 17 -9.52 8.54 -13.37
CA VAL A 17 -10.94 8.57 -13.06
C VAL A 17 -11.49 7.15 -13.18
N ARG A 18 -11.98 6.59 -12.08
CA ARG A 18 -12.68 5.29 -12.08
C ARG A 18 -14.16 5.52 -11.77
N ALA A 19 -15.03 4.97 -12.61
CA ALA A 19 -16.46 4.95 -12.34
C ALA A 19 -16.77 4.00 -11.17
N ILE A 20 -17.78 4.34 -10.37
CA ILE A 20 -18.38 3.38 -9.43
C ILE A 20 -18.99 2.26 -10.25
N ALA A 21 -18.73 1.01 -9.87
CA ALA A 21 -19.30 -0.13 -10.58
C ALA A 21 -20.83 -0.04 -10.60
N VAL A 22 -21.43 -0.50 -11.69
CA VAL A 22 -22.87 -0.60 -11.87
C VAL A 22 -23.32 -2.07 -11.81
N ASP A 23 -24.55 -2.31 -11.39
CA ASP A 23 -25.17 -3.62 -11.39
C ASP A 23 -25.54 -4.08 -12.82
N GLY A 24 -26.11 -5.29 -12.94
CA GLY A 24 -26.56 -5.84 -14.24
C GLY A 24 -27.64 -5.01 -14.95
N ASN A 25 -28.22 -4.02 -14.28
CA ASN A 25 -29.23 -3.10 -14.82
C ASN A 25 -28.67 -1.69 -15.08
N GLY A 26 -27.35 -1.49 -14.94
CA GLY A 26 -26.71 -0.20 -15.13
C GLY A 26 -26.93 0.81 -13.99
N GLN A 27 -27.42 0.37 -12.82
CA GLN A 27 -27.56 1.22 -11.64
C GLN A 27 -26.29 1.17 -10.78
N PRO A 28 -25.90 2.25 -10.09
CA PRO A 28 -24.75 2.22 -9.18
C PRO A 28 -24.88 1.11 -8.15
N ILE A 29 -23.81 0.32 -7.97
CA ILE A 29 -23.77 -0.69 -6.92
C ILE A 29 -23.93 -0.01 -5.56
N THR A 30 -24.80 -0.57 -4.73
CA THR A 30 -24.97 -0.13 -3.33
C THR A 30 -24.02 -0.92 -2.43
N PHE A 31 -23.35 -0.21 -1.54
CA PHE A 31 -22.41 -0.78 -0.58
C PHE A 31 -22.98 -0.79 0.84
N SER A 32 -22.51 -1.74 1.64
CA SER A 32 -22.84 -1.87 3.06
C SER A 32 -21.59 -2.27 3.85
N GLN A 33 -21.71 -2.43 5.17
CA GLN A 33 -20.57 -2.87 5.99
C GLN A 33 -20.01 -4.23 5.56
N THR A 34 -20.87 -5.12 5.06
CA THR A 34 -20.43 -6.44 4.59
C THR A 34 -19.66 -6.37 3.27
N SER A 35 -19.74 -5.25 2.54
CA SER A 35 -18.98 -5.06 1.29
C SER A 35 -17.47 -5.01 1.50
N LEU A 36 -16.99 -4.78 2.72
CA LEU A 36 -15.57 -4.84 3.06
C LEU A 36 -15.17 -6.14 3.77
N ASN A 37 -16.06 -7.12 3.98
CA ASN A 37 -15.67 -8.34 4.69
C ASN A 37 -14.55 -9.07 3.93
N GLY A 38 -13.48 -9.44 4.64
CA GLY A 38 -12.32 -10.14 4.06
C GLY A 38 -10.99 -9.44 4.33
N SER A 39 -9.94 -9.92 3.67
CA SER A 39 -8.58 -9.39 3.77
C SER A 39 -8.22 -8.56 2.54
N TYR A 40 -7.52 -7.46 2.75
CA TYR A 40 -7.13 -6.51 1.71
C TYR A 40 -5.69 -6.09 1.93
N VAL A 41 -4.95 -5.95 0.83
CA VAL A 41 -3.64 -5.30 0.79
C VAL A 41 -3.84 -3.87 0.34
N PHE A 42 -3.10 -2.94 0.93
CA PHE A 42 -3.13 -1.53 0.56
C PHE A 42 -1.73 -1.02 0.23
N SER A 43 -1.68 -0.03 -0.64
CA SER A 43 -0.48 0.76 -0.91
C SER A 43 -0.80 2.24 -0.92
N LEU A 44 -0.02 3.02 -0.19
CA LEU A 44 -0.23 4.45 -0.06
C LEU A 44 1.05 5.21 -0.33
N VAL A 45 0.91 6.32 -1.03
CA VAL A 45 1.98 7.31 -1.26
C VAL A 45 1.47 8.70 -0.87
N GLY A 46 2.35 9.52 -0.33
CA GLY A 46 2.05 10.87 0.14
C GLY A 46 3.31 11.70 0.37
N ILE A 47 3.11 12.87 0.97
CA ILE A 47 4.19 13.83 1.28
C ILE A 47 4.04 14.24 2.74
N THR A 48 5.13 14.13 3.50
CA THR A 48 5.20 14.61 4.89
C THR A 48 5.05 16.13 4.99
N SER A 49 4.78 16.65 6.19
CA SER A 49 4.71 18.10 6.43
C SER A 49 5.98 18.85 6.05
N ASN A 50 7.12 18.16 5.97
CA ASN A 50 8.42 18.72 5.64
C ASN A 50 8.77 18.61 4.15
N GLY A 51 7.85 18.11 3.32
CA GLY A 51 8.05 17.97 1.88
C GLY A 51 8.76 16.69 1.44
N HIS A 52 9.06 15.76 2.35
CA HIS A 52 9.64 14.46 2.01
C HIS A 52 8.58 13.47 1.53
N ALA A 53 8.96 12.56 0.63
CA ALA A 53 8.17 11.39 0.26
C ALA A 53 7.72 10.60 1.50
N SER A 54 6.51 10.05 1.45
CA SER A 54 5.99 9.15 2.47
C SER A 54 5.27 8.00 1.77
N ALA A 55 5.49 6.79 2.24
CA ALA A 55 4.82 5.60 1.72
C ALA A 55 4.46 4.63 2.84
N ALA A 56 3.41 3.84 2.60
CA ALA A 56 3.03 2.72 3.44
C ALA A 56 2.43 1.60 2.59
N VAL A 57 2.75 0.37 2.95
CA VAL A 57 2.11 -0.84 2.39
C VAL A 57 1.71 -1.72 3.56
N GLY A 58 0.59 -2.42 3.44
CA GLY A 58 0.09 -3.20 4.54
C GLY A 58 -1.06 -4.08 4.16
N LYS A 59 -1.60 -4.79 5.15
CA LYS A 59 -2.87 -5.48 5.02
C LYS A 59 -3.82 -5.08 6.13
N PHE A 60 -5.11 -5.21 5.86
CA PHE A 60 -6.13 -5.27 6.88
C PHE A 60 -7.13 -6.39 6.58
N SER A 61 -7.64 -7.01 7.63
CA SER A 61 -8.83 -7.85 7.59
C SER A 61 -9.98 -7.09 8.22
N SER A 62 -11.13 -7.09 7.56
CA SER A 62 -12.34 -6.43 8.05
C SER A 62 -13.47 -7.42 8.26
N GLN A 63 -14.27 -7.13 9.29
CA GLN A 63 -15.49 -7.86 9.59
C GLN A 63 -16.59 -6.89 10.01
N SER A 64 -17.75 -7.02 9.36
CA SER A 64 -18.99 -6.39 9.79
C SER A 64 -19.42 -6.94 11.15
N ILE A 65 -19.80 -6.06 12.08
CA ILE A 65 -20.38 -6.51 13.35
C ILE A 65 -21.91 -6.49 13.20
N PHE A 66 -22.55 -7.64 13.40
CA PHE A 66 -24.00 -7.78 13.24
C PHE A 66 -24.75 -6.76 14.11
N GLY A 67 -25.71 -6.05 13.52
CA GLY A 67 -26.52 -5.04 14.21
C GLY A 67 -25.84 -3.69 14.47
N GLN A 68 -24.61 -3.46 13.99
CA GLN A 68 -23.90 -2.19 14.14
C GLN A 68 -23.78 -1.41 12.84
N THR A 69 -23.67 -0.08 12.97
CA THR A 69 -23.39 0.84 11.87
C THR A 69 -21.90 0.91 11.51
N SER A 70 -21.06 0.13 12.20
CA SER A 70 -19.62 0.04 11.99
C SER A 70 -19.13 -1.42 12.00
N GLY A 71 -18.11 -1.70 11.21
CA GLY A 71 -17.32 -2.92 11.31
C GLY A 71 -16.00 -2.70 12.06
N SER A 72 -15.29 -3.80 12.33
CA SER A 72 -13.94 -3.76 12.90
C SER A 72 -12.89 -4.14 11.85
N VAL A 73 -11.69 -3.61 12.00
CA VAL A 73 -10.50 -4.04 11.26
C VAL A 73 -9.40 -4.48 12.20
N THR A 74 -8.57 -5.40 11.72
CA THR A 74 -7.25 -5.72 12.27
C THR A 74 -6.26 -5.78 11.13
N GLY A 75 -4.97 -5.63 11.40
CA GLY A 75 -3.98 -5.70 10.34
C GLY A 75 -2.60 -5.28 10.78
N LEU A 76 -1.75 -5.07 9.80
CA LEU A 76 -0.38 -4.62 10.00
C LEU A 76 0.12 -3.85 8.78
N PHE A 77 1.14 -3.02 8.94
CA PHE A 77 1.73 -2.28 7.84
C PHE A 77 3.20 -1.95 8.07
N ASP A 78 3.87 -1.69 6.97
CA ASP A 78 5.20 -1.12 6.88
C ASP A 78 5.10 0.32 6.36
N SER A 79 5.99 1.19 6.82
CA SER A 79 6.00 2.59 6.39
C SER A 79 7.40 3.17 6.36
N ASN A 80 7.59 4.13 5.47
CA ASN A 80 8.80 4.93 5.37
C ASN A 80 8.40 6.37 5.07
N ASP A 81 8.75 7.29 5.98
CA ASP A 81 8.46 8.72 5.89
C ASP A 81 9.73 9.50 5.57
N GLY A 82 10.26 9.30 4.35
CA GLY A 82 11.44 10.03 3.88
C GLY A 82 12.72 9.62 4.61
N GLY A 83 12.90 8.32 4.85
CA GLY A 83 14.01 7.73 5.60
C GLY A 83 13.70 7.58 7.10
N SER A 84 12.58 8.14 7.58
CA SER A 84 12.10 7.88 8.93
C SER A 84 11.27 6.60 8.95
N VAL A 85 11.90 5.49 9.32
CA VAL A 85 11.29 4.16 9.43
C VAL A 85 11.01 3.82 10.90
N PRO A 86 9.81 3.31 11.26
CA PRO A 86 9.54 2.83 12.61
C PRO A 86 10.53 1.75 13.05
N SER A 87 10.96 1.78 14.32
CA SER A 87 11.94 0.81 14.83
C SER A 87 11.39 -0.62 14.93
N ASN A 88 10.06 -0.76 15.00
CA ASN A 88 9.37 -2.04 15.07
C ASN A 88 8.45 -2.15 13.86
N LEU A 89 8.90 -2.89 12.85
CA LEU A 89 8.15 -3.21 11.66
C LEU A 89 7.93 -4.73 11.56
N PRO A 90 6.74 -5.19 11.11
CA PRO A 90 5.58 -4.37 10.75
C PRO A 90 4.90 -3.78 11.99
N THR A 91 4.17 -2.68 11.82
CA THR A 91 3.35 -2.07 12.88
C THR A 91 1.96 -2.71 12.88
N PRO A 92 1.58 -3.49 13.93
CA PRO A 92 0.25 -4.08 14.02
C PRO A 92 -0.80 -3.03 14.42
N PHE A 93 -2.04 -3.28 14.04
CA PHE A 93 -3.19 -2.50 14.48
C PHE A 93 -4.48 -3.33 14.60
N GLY A 94 -5.44 -2.78 15.35
CA GLY A 94 -6.64 -3.50 15.75
C GLY A 94 -6.37 -4.35 17.00
N ALA A 95 -7.42 -4.96 17.57
CA ALA A 95 -7.32 -5.66 18.86
C ALA A 95 -6.11 -6.63 18.89
N PRO A 96 -5.21 -6.52 19.89
CA PRO A 96 -5.38 -5.84 21.18
C PRO A 96 -4.94 -4.37 21.23
N THR A 97 -4.45 -3.76 20.14
CA THR A 97 -3.80 -2.42 20.21
C THR A 97 -4.78 -1.27 20.39
N GLY A 98 -6.08 -1.45 20.11
CA GLY A 98 -7.14 -0.44 20.27
C GLY A 98 -8.30 -0.66 19.28
N PRO A 99 -9.39 0.14 19.35
CA PRO A 99 -10.49 0.02 18.42
C PRO A 99 -10.06 0.49 17.04
N ALA A 100 -9.97 -0.42 16.08
CA ALA A 100 -9.88 -0.07 14.68
C ALA A 100 -11.20 -0.42 14.01
N ASN A 101 -11.92 0.60 13.54
CA ASN A 101 -13.31 0.50 13.11
C ASN A 101 -13.53 1.22 11.79
N PHE A 102 -14.46 0.72 10.99
CA PHE A 102 -14.87 1.35 9.75
C PHE A 102 -16.38 1.57 9.68
N SER A 103 -16.81 2.49 8.82
CA SER A 103 -18.21 2.66 8.44
C SER A 103 -18.32 2.91 6.94
N ILE A 104 -19.39 2.43 6.30
CA ILE A 104 -19.67 2.56 4.87
C ILE A 104 -21.05 3.17 4.67
N LYS A 105 -21.14 4.16 3.79
CA LYS A 105 -22.41 4.68 3.25
C LYS A 105 -22.76 3.97 1.94
N SER A 106 -24.03 4.04 1.54
CA SER A 106 -24.58 3.34 0.37
C SER A 106 -23.81 3.54 -0.94
N LEU A 107 -23.20 4.70 -1.15
CA LEU A 107 -22.40 5.02 -2.35
C LEU A 107 -20.92 4.60 -2.25
N GLY A 108 -20.57 3.72 -1.30
CA GLY A 108 -19.21 3.17 -1.16
C GLY A 108 -18.22 4.09 -0.46
N ARG A 109 -18.60 5.35 -0.16
CA ARG A 109 -17.80 6.22 0.69
C ARG A 109 -17.84 5.74 2.14
N GLY A 110 -16.67 5.52 2.72
CA GLY A 110 -16.53 5.14 4.11
C GLY A 110 -15.48 5.94 4.87
N THR A 111 -15.40 5.64 6.16
CA THR A 111 -14.40 6.17 7.08
C THR A 111 -13.76 5.01 7.82
N LEU A 112 -12.46 5.07 8.04
CA LEU A 112 -11.71 4.10 8.82
C LEU A 112 -10.89 4.85 9.89
N SER A 113 -10.89 4.34 11.11
CA SER A 113 -10.05 4.85 12.20
C SER A 113 -9.22 3.69 12.72
N ILE A 114 -7.92 3.92 12.89
CA ILE A 114 -6.96 2.94 13.40
C ILE A 114 -6.23 3.56 14.59
N PHE A 115 -6.10 2.81 15.68
CA PHE A 115 -5.40 3.23 16.88
C PHE A 115 -4.13 2.40 17.08
N ILE A 116 -3.00 3.08 17.25
CA ILE A 116 -1.68 2.46 17.37
C ILE A 116 -0.99 3.06 18.58
N THR A 117 -0.50 2.20 19.47
CA THR A 117 0.37 2.59 20.57
C THR A 117 1.80 2.25 20.21
N ASN A 118 2.68 3.26 20.15
CA ASN A 118 4.08 3.03 19.85
C ASN A 118 4.84 2.42 21.03
N SER A 119 6.11 2.05 20.83
CA SER A 119 6.97 1.46 21.87
C SER A 119 7.20 2.36 23.09
N ALA A 120 6.98 3.67 22.97
CA ALA A 120 7.04 4.64 24.05
C ALA A 120 5.70 4.78 24.81
N GLY A 121 4.69 3.98 24.47
CA GLY A 121 3.35 4.05 25.07
C GLY A 121 2.50 5.23 24.58
N ILE A 122 2.94 5.95 23.54
CA ILE A 122 2.19 7.06 22.95
C ILE A 122 1.21 6.50 21.93
N SER A 123 -0.06 6.87 22.09
CA SER A 123 -1.13 6.43 21.20
C SER A 123 -1.43 7.46 20.11
N VAL A 124 -1.41 6.99 18.86
CA VAL A 124 -1.74 7.74 17.66
C VAL A 124 -2.99 7.15 17.02
N THR A 125 -3.94 8.01 16.67
CA THR A 125 -5.13 7.67 15.90
C THR A 125 -4.95 8.14 14.47
N TYR A 126 -4.88 7.17 13.55
CA TYR A 126 -4.92 7.39 12.12
C TYR A 126 -6.36 7.39 11.64
N SER A 127 -6.74 8.42 10.90
CA SER A 127 -8.07 8.56 10.31
C SER A 127 -7.98 8.50 8.80
N PHE A 128 -8.93 7.82 8.17
CA PHE A 128 -8.97 7.66 6.72
C PHE A 128 -10.37 7.86 6.18
N ILE A 129 -10.45 8.39 4.97
CA ILE A 129 -11.64 8.34 4.12
C ILE A 129 -11.36 7.34 3.01
N PHE A 130 -12.32 6.48 2.67
CA PHE A 130 -12.17 5.59 1.54
C PHE A 130 -13.40 5.61 0.63
N TYR A 131 -13.20 5.15 -0.60
CA TYR A 131 -14.23 4.99 -1.63
C TYR A 131 -14.11 3.60 -2.23
N LEU A 132 -15.17 2.80 -2.12
CA LEU A 132 -15.24 1.50 -2.79
C LEU A 132 -15.58 1.67 -4.27
N GLY A 133 -14.80 1.02 -5.12
CA GLY A 133 -15.14 0.82 -6.53
C GLY A 133 -15.90 -0.48 -6.74
N SER A 134 -15.57 -1.51 -5.94
CA SER A 134 -16.25 -2.81 -5.86
C SER A 134 -16.07 -3.39 -4.44
N PRO A 135 -16.68 -4.54 -4.10
CA PRO A 135 -16.34 -5.25 -2.87
C PRO A 135 -14.88 -5.71 -2.80
N SER A 136 -14.18 -5.82 -3.93
CA SER A 136 -12.80 -6.29 -3.98
C SER A 136 -11.76 -5.18 -4.13
N PHE A 137 -12.18 -3.91 -4.22
CA PHE A 137 -11.29 -2.80 -4.53
C PHE A 137 -11.83 -1.46 -4.05
N GLY A 138 -10.93 -0.60 -3.56
CA GLY A 138 -11.22 0.80 -3.31
C GLY A 138 -9.98 1.68 -3.27
N PHE A 139 -10.21 2.97 -3.04
CA PHE A 139 -9.17 3.96 -2.76
C PHE A 139 -9.32 4.48 -1.34
N ILE A 140 -8.21 4.71 -0.67
CA ILE A 140 -8.15 5.25 0.68
C ILE A 140 -7.25 6.49 0.72
N LEU A 141 -7.64 7.45 1.55
CA LEU A 141 -6.98 8.72 1.78
C LEU A 141 -6.80 8.91 3.29
N GLU A 142 -5.55 8.97 3.72
CA GLU A 142 -5.15 9.35 5.07
C GLU A 142 -5.45 10.82 5.33
N GLN A 143 -6.18 11.04 6.42
CA GLN A 143 -6.38 12.35 7.02
C GLN A 143 -5.25 12.62 8.03
N PRO A 144 -4.98 13.89 8.36
CA PRO A 144 -4.03 14.22 9.43
C PRO A 144 -4.31 13.41 10.69
N ALA A 145 -3.27 12.75 11.23
CA ALA A 145 -3.40 11.99 12.46
C ALA A 145 -3.40 12.93 13.68
N ASN A 146 -3.83 12.42 14.83
CA ASN A 146 -3.92 13.21 16.07
C ASN A 146 -2.55 13.59 16.67
N ASP A 147 -1.45 13.03 16.17
CA ASP A 147 -0.08 13.41 16.50
C ASP A 147 0.41 14.63 15.70
N GLY A 148 -0.44 15.22 14.86
CA GLY A 148 -0.12 16.36 14.01
C GLY A 148 0.64 15.99 12.75
N SER A 149 0.93 14.70 12.51
CA SER A 149 1.52 14.25 11.26
C SER A 149 0.57 14.52 10.09
N LYS A 150 1.13 15.09 9.03
CA LYS A 150 0.41 15.41 7.78
C LYS A 150 1.14 14.74 6.63
N ARG A 151 0.87 13.45 6.46
CA ARG A 151 1.46 12.66 5.36
C ARG A 151 0.62 12.71 4.08
N GLY A 152 -0.68 12.97 4.22
CA GLY A 152 -1.62 13.05 3.08
C GLY A 152 -1.56 11.81 2.17
N ARG A 153 -1.23 10.65 2.74
CA ARG A 153 -1.04 9.40 1.98
C ARG A 153 -2.34 8.97 1.35
N SER A 154 -2.28 8.52 0.11
CA SER A 154 -3.44 7.94 -0.57
C SER A 154 -3.02 6.84 -1.53
N GLY A 155 -3.94 5.96 -1.86
CA GLY A 155 -3.72 4.91 -2.82
C GLY A 155 -4.78 3.81 -2.77
N PRO A 156 -4.60 2.75 -3.55
CA PRO A 156 -5.56 1.67 -3.62
C PRO A 156 -5.48 0.73 -2.41
N PHE A 157 -6.58 0.02 -2.20
CA PHE A 157 -6.56 -1.27 -1.52
C PHE A 157 -7.32 -2.29 -2.37
N VAL A 158 -6.81 -3.50 -2.40
CA VAL A 158 -7.28 -4.62 -3.22
C VAL A 158 -7.50 -5.83 -2.33
N GLN A 159 -8.53 -6.61 -2.62
CA GLN A 159 -8.81 -7.84 -1.88
C GLN A 159 -7.66 -8.82 -2.07
N GLN A 160 -7.21 -9.41 -0.98
CA GLN A 160 -6.22 -10.47 -0.99
C GLN A 160 -6.94 -11.77 -1.40
N ILE A 161 -6.54 -12.35 -2.53
CA ILE A 161 -7.26 -13.46 -3.19
C ILE A 161 -6.67 -14.83 -2.81
N ALA A 162 -5.41 -14.88 -2.36
CA ALA A 162 -4.79 -16.12 -1.94
C ALA A 162 -5.28 -16.56 -0.54
N VAL A 163 -5.37 -17.89 -0.34
CA VAL A 163 -5.77 -18.51 0.94
C VAL A 163 -4.51 -18.87 1.73
N PRO A 164 -4.41 -18.53 3.03
CA PRO A 164 -3.29 -18.94 3.87
C PRO A 164 -3.08 -20.47 3.91
N PRO A 165 -1.85 -20.96 4.08
CA PRO A 165 -0.62 -20.18 4.23
C PRO A 165 -0.20 -19.55 2.89
N PHE A 166 0.14 -18.26 2.92
CA PHE A 166 0.73 -17.57 1.78
C PHE A 166 2.16 -18.09 1.60
N ALA A 167 2.34 -18.95 0.60
CA ALA A 167 3.65 -19.45 0.22
C ALA A 167 4.15 -18.66 -1.00
N VAL A 168 5.39 -18.19 -0.94
CA VAL A 168 6.03 -17.52 -2.09
C VAL A 168 6.23 -18.49 -3.25
N SER A 169 6.20 -19.80 -3.01
CA SER A 169 6.12 -20.82 -4.07
C SER A 169 4.90 -20.65 -4.99
N GLY A 170 3.87 -19.94 -4.55
CA GLY A 170 2.75 -19.51 -5.39
C GLY A 170 3.07 -18.36 -6.35
N ILE A 171 4.18 -17.64 -6.13
CA ILE A 171 4.68 -16.50 -6.91
C ILE A 171 5.95 -16.97 -7.65
N ASN A 172 5.76 -17.77 -8.70
CA ASN A 172 6.85 -18.31 -9.52
C ASN A 172 6.76 -17.73 -10.92
N GLY A 173 7.74 -16.92 -11.32
CA GLY A 173 7.71 -16.29 -12.64
C GLY A 173 8.57 -15.05 -12.73
N THR A 174 8.45 -14.33 -13.84
CA THR A 174 9.00 -12.97 -13.93
C THR A 174 7.89 -12.02 -13.57
N LEU A 175 8.09 -11.23 -12.52
CA LEU A 175 7.18 -10.14 -12.19
C LEU A 175 7.70 -8.85 -12.81
N MET A 176 6.81 -8.06 -13.39
CA MET A 176 7.05 -6.70 -13.84
C MET A 176 6.25 -5.75 -12.96
N GLY A 177 6.76 -4.55 -12.71
CA GLY A 177 6.10 -3.62 -11.82
C GLY A 177 6.51 -2.18 -12.02
N GLY A 178 5.56 -1.28 -11.82
CA GLY A 178 5.78 0.15 -11.84
C GLY A 178 5.96 0.71 -10.43
N THR A 179 6.72 1.79 -10.30
CA THR A 179 6.84 2.52 -9.04
C THR A 179 5.76 3.59 -8.91
N ALA A 180 5.31 3.83 -7.67
CA ALA A 180 4.51 4.99 -7.31
C ALA A 180 5.24 5.80 -6.23
N VAL A 181 5.28 7.12 -6.42
CA VAL A 181 5.94 8.09 -5.52
C VAL A 181 5.13 9.37 -5.49
N ALA A 182 4.98 9.95 -4.30
CA ALA A 182 4.47 11.30 -4.17
C ALA A 182 5.62 12.21 -3.73
N THR A 183 6.31 12.84 -4.69
CA THR A 183 7.30 13.91 -4.47
C THR A 183 7.15 15.00 -5.52
N ALA A 184 7.68 16.19 -5.22
CA ALA A 184 7.79 17.29 -6.18
C ALA A 184 8.70 16.98 -7.38
N ALA A 185 9.56 15.96 -7.28
CA ALA A 185 10.43 15.43 -8.34
C ALA A 185 10.07 13.95 -8.57
N SER A 186 8.83 13.70 -8.99
CA SER A 186 8.25 12.36 -9.07
C SER A 186 9.13 11.45 -9.94
N MET A 187 9.75 10.43 -9.34
CA MET A 187 10.51 9.41 -10.06
C MET A 187 9.57 8.28 -10.46
N ASN A 188 9.38 8.09 -11.76
CA ASN A 188 8.74 6.89 -12.30
C ASN A 188 9.82 5.88 -12.67
N GLY A 189 9.68 4.66 -12.17
CA GLY A 189 10.56 3.55 -12.43
C GLY A 189 9.80 2.36 -12.98
N LEU A 190 10.46 1.61 -13.85
CA LEU A 190 10.05 0.25 -14.21
C LEU A 190 10.99 -0.73 -13.51
N VAL A 191 10.41 -1.74 -12.89
CA VAL A 191 11.12 -2.83 -12.23
C VAL A 191 10.69 -4.13 -12.85
N VAL A 192 11.65 -4.96 -13.25
CA VAL A 192 11.41 -6.33 -13.67
C VAL A 192 12.20 -7.22 -12.74
N LEU A 193 11.54 -8.11 -12.00
CA LEU A 193 12.16 -9.07 -11.09
C LEU A 193 11.87 -10.48 -11.58
N GLY A 194 12.90 -11.18 -12.08
CA GLY A 194 12.83 -12.61 -12.30
C GLY A 194 12.88 -13.35 -10.95
N LEU A 195 11.80 -13.99 -10.55
CA LEU A 195 11.71 -14.81 -9.34
C LEU A 195 11.84 -16.28 -9.72
N ASN A 196 12.92 -16.94 -9.26
CA ASN A 196 13.11 -18.37 -9.47
C ASN A 196 13.12 -19.12 -8.13
N GLY A 197 12.22 -20.10 -8.00
CA GLY A 197 11.73 -20.59 -6.71
C GLY A 197 12.55 -21.63 -5.96
N GLY A 198 12.36 -21.55 -4.63
CA GLY A 198 12.58 -22.53 -3.57
C GLY A 198 11.55 -22.29 -2.45
N SER A 199 11.34 -23.24 -1.52
CA SER A 199 10.16 -23.32 -0.64
C SER A 199 9.84 -22.03 0.14
N ASP A 200 10.85 -21.33 0.66
CA ASP A 200 10.67 -20.14 1.51
C ASP A 200 11.64 -18.99 1.18
N ASN A 201 12.55 -19.22 0.22
CA ASN A 201 13.57 -18.27 -0.22
C ASN A 201 13.63 -18.20 -1.75
N PHE A 202 13.61 -16.99 -2.32
CA PHE A 202 13.82 -16.76 -3.76
C PHE A 202 15.07 -15.94 -3.99
N GLY A 203 15.80 -16.26 -5.06
CA GLY A 203 16.79 -15.36 -5.63
C GLY A 203 16.13 -14.46 -6.67
N ILE A 204 16.43 -13.16 -6.67
CA ILE A 204 16.23 -12.32 -7.87
C ILE A 204 17.26 -12.76 -8.91
N PHE A 205 16.78 -13.23 -10.06
CA PHE A 205 17.61 -13.52 -11.22
C PHE A 205 17.33 -12.49 -12.31
N ASN A 206 18.38 -11.80 -12.77
CA ASN A 206 18.30 -10.83 -13.86
C ASN A 206 17.24 -9.74 -13.64
N GLY A 207 17.20 -9.16 -12.43
CA GLY A 207 16.39 -7.98 -12.21
C GLY A 207 16.86 -6.82 -13.08
N ALA A 208 15.93 -6.04 -13.62
CA ALA A 208 16.23 -4.77 -14.29
C ALA A 208 15.42 -3.66 -13.61
N GLU A 209 16.09 -2.56 -13.28
CA GLU A 209 15.48 -1.37 -12.72
C GLU A 209 15.86 -0.19 -13.62
N ASP A 210 14.85 0.49 -14.16
CA ASP A 210 15.02 1.69 -14.97
C ASP A 210 14.37 2.87 -14.25
N LEU A 211 15.18 3.67 -13.55
CA LEU A 211 14.78 4.91 -12.90
C LEU A 211 15.24 6.09 -13.76
N GLU A 212 14.32 6.69 -14.53
CA GLU A 212 14.50 7.90 -15.35
C GLU A 212 15.67 7.90 -16.36
N SER A 213 16.40 6.79 -16.50
CA SER A 213 17.59 6.65 -17.35
C SER A 213 17.82 5.17 -17.64
N PRO A 214 17.73 4.72 -18.91
CA PRO A 214 17.88 3.31 -19.26
C PRO A 214 19.23 2.78 -18.81
N GLY A 215 19.20 1.82 -17.90
CA GLY A 215 20.36 1.12 -17.38
C GLY A 215 19.94 -0.27 -16.90
N THR A 216 20.71 -1.29 -17.26
CA THR A 216 20.51 -2.64 -16.73
C THR A 216 21.40 -2.79 -15.50
N VAL A 217 20.85 -2.62 -14.31
CA VAL A 217 21.54 -3.01 -13.08
C VAL A 217 21.09 -4.44 -12.76
N PRO A 218 21.91 -5.47 -13.03
CA PRO A 218 21.57 -6.82 -12.61
C PRO A 218 21.52 -6.84 -11.10
N THR A 219 20.31 -6.97 -10.55
CA THR A 219 20.09 -7.05 -9.12
C THR A 219 19.85 -8.50 -8.71
N SER A 220 20.43 -8.87 -7.56
CA SER A 220 20.18 -10.13 -6.88
C SER A 220 19.66 -9.83 -5.49
N GLY A 221 18.92 -10.74 -4.88
CA GLY A 221 18.36 -10.53 -3.54
C GLY A 221 17.60 -11.77 -3.07
N THR A 222 17.44 -11.89 -1.76
CA THR A 222 16.70 -13.01 -1.16
C THR A 222 15.33 -12.52 -0.70
N PHE A 223 14.25 -13.07 -1.24
CA PHE A 223 12.91 -12.91 -0.69
C PHE A 223 12.69 -13.96 0.39
N THR A 224 12.18 -13.57 1.55
CA THR A 224 11.76 -14.48 2.61
C THR A 224 10.37 -14.08 3.09
N VAL A 225 9.41 -15.02 3.09
CA VAL A 225 8.13 -14.78 3.80
C VAL A 225 8.34 -14.96 5.29
N THR A 226 8.17 -13.87 6.01
CA THR A 226 8.35 -13.79 7.46
C THR A 226 7.04 -14.06 8.21
N ASP A 227 5.88 -13.90 7.54
CA ASP A 227 4.56 -14.18 8.08
C ASP A 227 3.65 -14.80 7.00
N GLN A 228 3.47 -16.12 7.06
CA GLN A 228 2.64 -16.88 6.13
C GLN A 228 1.13 -16.72 6.36
N ASN A 229 0.69 -16.24 7.53
CA ASN A 229 -0.74 -15.98 7.77
C ASN A 229 -1.17 -14.66 7.15
N ASP A 230 -0.24 -13.73 7.05
CA ASP A 230 -0.48 -12.38 6.56
C ASP A 230 0.02 -12.14 5.15
N GLY A 231 0.80 -13.07 4.60
CA GLY A 231 1.38 -12.93 3.26
C GLY A 231 2.41 -11.80 3.25
N ARG A 232 3.04 -11.54 4.39
CA ARG A 232 4.08 -10.53 4.53
C ARG A 232 5.44 -11.19 4.45
N GLY A 233 6.34 -10.62 3.67
CA GLY A 233 7.74 -10.99 3.67
C GLY A 233 8.67 -9.79 3.57
N THR A 234 9.96 -10.09 3.52
CA THR A 234 11.02 -9.11 3.29
C THR A 234 11.94 -9.57 2.18
N VAL A 235 12.45 -8.61 1.40
CA VAL A 235 13.53 -8.80 0.44
C VAL A 235 14.76 -8.13 1.00
N THR A 236 15.89 -8.84 1.02
CA THR A 236 17.18 -8.22 1.29
C THR A 236 18.10 -8.42 0.09
N ALA A 237 18.64 -7.31 -0.41
CA ALA A 237 19.57 -7.30 -1.52
C ALA A 237 20.94 -6.73 -1.09
N PRO A 238 22.06 -7.25 -1.63
CA PRO A 238 23.39 -6.71 -1.36
C PRO A 238 23.52 -5.26 -1.85
N ASP A 239 22.90 -4.98 -3.00
CA ASP A 239 22.78 -3.67 -3.62
C ASP A 239 21.37 -3.10 -3.41
N ALA A 240 21.24 -1.77 -3.46
CA ALA A 240 19.94 -1.13 -3.30
C ALA A 240 19.04 -1.44 -4.50
N LEU A 241 17.87 -2.01 -4.21
CA LEU A 241 16.72 -2.11 -5.10
C LEU A 241 15.83 -0.92 -4.80
N LEU A 242 15.52 -0.07 -5.78
CA LEU A 242 14.56 1.03 -5.56
C LEU A 242 14.99 1.99 -4.48
N GLY A 243 16.31 2.24 -4.42
CA GLY A 243 16.95 3.04 -3.39
C GLY A 243 17.01 2.37 -2.01
N SER A 244 16.59 1.10 -1.89
CA SER A 244 16.49 0.39 -0.62
C SER A 244 17.19 -0.98 -0.63
N LYS A 245 17.96 -1.30 0.43
CA LYS A 245 18.54 -2.65 0.59
C LYS A 245 17.55 -3.66 1.16
N THR A 246 16.50 -3.17 1.81
CA THR A 246 15.49 -4.02 2.45
C THR A 246 14.10 -3.54 2.06
N LEU A 247 13.34 -4.40 1.37
CA LEU A 247 11.94 -4.15 1.08
C LEU A 247 11.05 -5.00 1.98
N ALA A 248 9.94 -4.46 2.47
CA ALA A 248 8.81 -5.25 2.93
C ALA A 248 7.88 -5.51 1.73
N PHE A 249 7.28 -6.69 1.64
CA PHE A 249 6.28 -7.00 0.63
C PHE A 249 5.06 -7.71 1.19
N TYR A 250 3.96 -7.58 0.47
CA TYR A 250 2.66 -8.17 0.75
C TYR A 250 2.14 -8.90 -0.47
N VAL A 251 1.77 -10.16 -0.30
CA VAL A 251 1.16 -10.98 -1.36
C VAL A 251 -0.30 -10.59 -1.53
N VAL A 252 -0.68 -10.14 -2.72
CA VAL A 252 -2.07 -9.85 -3.09
C VAL A 252 -2.73 -11.13 -3.64
N SER A 253 -2.05 -11.79 -4.57
CA SER A 253 -2.47 -13.04 -5.21
C SER A 253 -1.25 -13.91 -5.53
N SER A 254 -1.44 -15.06 -6.19
CA SER A 254 -0.32 -15.88 -6.65
C SER A 254 0.58 -15.15 -7.65
N SER A 255 0.05 -14.17 -8.37
CA SER A 255 0.78 -13.46 -9.43
C SER A 255 0.96 -11.98 -9.13
N GLU A 256 0.71 -11.52 -7.89
CA GLU A 256 0.79 -10.10 -7.56
C GLU A 256 1.32 -9.87 -6.14
N VAL A 257 2.34 -9.02 -6.02
CA VAL A 257 2.85 -8.51 -4.73
C VAL A 257 2.99 -7.00 -4.75
N VAL A 258 2.89 -6.40 -3.57
CA VAL A 258 3.14 -4.97 -3.35
C VAL A 258 4.30 -4.82 -2.38
N ALA A 259 5.28 -3.98 -2.71
CA ALA A 259 6.51 -3.81 -1.94
C ALA A 259 6.82 -2.33 -1.62
N LEU A 260 7.58 -2.13 -0.55
CA LEU A 260 8.07 -0.83 -0.08
C LEU A 260 9.47 -0.97 0.51
N GLY A 261 10.38 -0.03 0.19
CA GLY A 261 11.67 0.09 0.87
C GLY A 261 11.54 0.55 2.32
N ILE A 262 12.12 -0.20 3.26
CA ILE A 262 12.02 0.00 4.72
C ILE A 262 13.38 0.23 5.39
N ASP A 263 14.35 0.76 4.66
CA ASP A 263 15.61 1.23 5.23
C ASP A 263 15.61 2.75 5.46
N SER A 264 16.32 3.19 6.50
CA SER A 264 16.41 4.60 6.84
C SER A 264 17.23 5.44 5.86
N THR A 265 18.00 4.77 5.00
CA THR A 265 18.77 5.40 3.92
C THR A 265 17.90 5.76 2.71
N ASN A 266 16.73 5.15 2.55
CA ASN A 266 15.81 5.50 1.48
C ASN A 266 14.94 6.70 1.88
N SER A 267 15.40 7.89 1.50
CA SER A 267 14.70 9.16 1.72
C SER A 267 13.62 9.48 0.67
N LEU A 268 13.51 8.65 -0.37
CA LEU A 268 12.53 8.75 -1.44
C LEU A 268 11.79 7.41 -1.59
N PRO A 269 11.06 6.95 -0.56
CA PRO A 269 10.40 5.65 -0.61
C PRO A 269 9.45 5.52 -1.80
N LEU A 270 9.62 4.42 -2.52
CA LEU A 270 8.80 4.01 -3.65
C LEU A 270 7.92 2.84 -3.21
N VAL A 271 6.65 2.85 -3.64
CA VAL A 271 5.81 1.65 -3.63
C VAL A 271 5.96 0.97 -4.99
N VAL A 272 6.11 -0.34 -5.01
CA VAL A 272 6.12 -1.12 -6.26
C VAL A 272 5.04 -2.17 -6.21
N THR A 273 4.17 -2.17 -7.22
CA THR A 273 3.28 -3.31 -7.49
C THR A 273 3.93 -4.15 -8.56
N LEU A 274 4.17 -5.42 -8.27
CA LEU A 274 4.79 -6.41 -9.14
C LEU A 274 3.73 -7.45 -9.52
N ASP A 275 3.49 -7.65 -10.81
CA ASP A 275 2.56 -8.63 -11.38
C ASP A 275 3.19 -9.46 -12.51
N GLU A 276 2.63 -10.64 -12.81
CA GLU A 276 3.04 -11.49 -13.96
C GLU A 276 2.60 -10.95 -15.32
#